data_AF-A0A1I5LK24-F1
#
_entry.id   AF-A0A1I5LK24-F1
#
_cell.length_a   1.000
_cell.length_b   1.000
_cell.length_c   1.000
_cell.angle_alpha   90.00
_cell.angle_beta   90.00
_cell.angle_gamma   90.00
#
_symmetry.space_group_name_H-M   'P 1'
#
loop_
_entity.id
_entity.type
_entity.pdbx_description
1 polymer ?
#
loop_
_entity_poly.entity_id
_entity_poly.type
_entity_poly.pdbx_seq_one_letter_code
_entity_poly.pdbx_strand_id
1 'polypeptide(L)' 'MPLTTNIAGGTIRVLIKKREHLEKDSEICVNELCTLDISRIDFSKILTVLTSDEMKELEMKIKVHLGL' A
#
# COMPACT_ATOMS: atom_id res chain seq x y z
N MET A 1 -6.28 -1.82 -0.24
CA MET A 1 -5.75 -0.55 0.32
C MET A 1 -5.27 0.29 -0.84
N PRO A 2 -5.62 1.59 -0.90
CA PRO A 2 -5.16 2.47 -1.95
C PRO A 2 -3.69 2.87 -1.76
N LEU A 3 -3.08 3.25 -2.87
CA LEU A 3 -1.73 3.80 -2.95
C LEU A 3 -1.82 5.24 -3.46
N THR A 4 -1.09 6.18 -2.86
CA THR A 4 -1.10 7.59 -3.24
C THR A 4 0.31 8.14 -3.45
N THR A 5 0.47 9.06 -4.40
CA THR A 5 1.73 9.82 -4.57
C THR A 5 1.79 11.05 -3.66
N ASN A 6 0.71 11.35 -2.92
CA ASN A 6 0.70 12.40 -1.91
C ASN A 6 1.33 11.89 -0.62
N ILE A 7 2.65 12.03 -0.52
CA ILE A 7 3.46 11.59 0.62
C ILE A 7 3.21 12.52 1.80
N ALA A 8 2.60 11.97 2.86
CA ALA A 8 2.30 12.71 4.09
C ALA A 8 2.99 12.11 5.33
N GLY A 9 3.50 10.88 5.23
CA GLY A 9 4.07 10.14 6.35
C GLY A 9 3.02 9.74 7.40
N GLY A 10 3.51 9.37 8.58
CA GLY A 10 2.68 9.03 9.74
C GLY A 10 2.60 7.54 10.05
N THR A 11 1.98 7.24 11.18
CA THR A 11 2.03 5.91 11.82
C THR A 11 1.38 4.80 11.00
N ILE A 12 0.39 5.14 10.17
CA ILE A 12 -0.44 4.18 9.41
C ILE A 12 -0.24 4.29 7.90
N ARG A 13 0.92 4.81 7.46
CA ARG A 13 1.30 4.88 6.05
C ARG A 13 2.60 4.13 5.80
N VAL A 14 2.68 3.35 4.73
CA VAL A 14 3.89 2.60 4.34
C VAL A 14 4.47 3.23 3.09
N LEU A 15 5.72 3.70 3.15
CA LEU A 15 6.40 4.30 2.01
C LEU A 15 6.88 3.21 1.04
N ILE A 16 6.48 3.33 -0.21
CA ILE A 16 6.89 2.49 -1.33
C ILE A 16 7.74 3.32 -2.28
N LYS A 17 9.03 3.00 -2.34
CA LYS A 17 9.96 3.67 -3.26
C LYS A 17 9.66 3.33 -4.71
N LYS A 18 9.88 4.31 -5.59
CA LYS A 18 9.79 4.14 -7.04
C LYS A 18 10.62 2.93 -7.48
N ARG A 19 9.94 1.96 -8.09
CA ARG A 19 10.55 0.76 -8.69
C ARG A 19 9.56 0.15 -9.68
N GLU A 20 10.07 -0.74 -10.54
CA GLU A 20 9.26 -1.48 -11.50
C GLU A 20 8.40 -0.53 -12.36
N HIS A 21 7.08 -0.62 -12.31
CA HIS A 21 6.18 0.22 -13.09
C HIS A 21 5.57 1.39 -12.30
N LEU A 22 6.04 1.65 -11.08
CA LEU A 22 5.70 2.89 -10.36
C LEU A 22 6.47 4.08 -10.94
N GLU A 23 5.77 5.15 -11.25
CA GLU A 23 6.39 6.36 -11.83
C GLU A 23 7.08 7.23 -10.78
N LYS A 24 6.63 7.15 -9.53
CA LYS A 24 7.04 8.00 -8.40
C LYS A 24 6.98 7.22 -7.08
N ASP A 25 7.69 7.71 -6.06
CA ASP A 25 7.50 7.27 -4.68
C ASP A 25 6.03 7.44 -4.28
N SER A 26 5.51 6.50 -3.51
CA SER A 26 4.09 6.45 -3.13
C SER A 26 3.91 5.92 -1.72
N GLU A 27 2.74 6.10 -1.11
CA GLU A 27 2.39 5.57 0.20
C GLU A 27 1.15 4.68 0.13
N ILE A 28 1.17 3.54 0.82
CA ILE A 28 -0.04 2.76 1.12
C ILE A 28 -0.76 3.45 2.28
N CYS A 29 -2.05 3.75 2.11
CA CYS A 29 -2.88 4.35 3.16
C CYS A 29 -3.68 3.26 3.89
N VAL A 30 -3.20 2.82 5.06
CA VAL A 30 -3.83 1.73 5.82
C VAL A 30 -5.22 2.13 6.33
N ASN A 31 -5.39 3.39 6.73
CA ASN A 31 -6.66 3.96 7.18
C ASN A 31 -7.73 4.08 6.08
N GLU A 32 -7.35 3.88 4.83
CA GLU A 32 -8.27 3.92 3.68
C GLU A 32 -8.51 2.49 3.14
N LEU A 33 -8.38 1.47 4.00
CA LEU A 33 -8.71 0.09 3.66
C LEU A 33 -10.16 0.00 3.15
N CYS A 34 -10.32 -0.68 2.02
CA CYS A 34 -11.60 -0.84 1.35
C CYS A 34 -11.72 -2.23 0.70
N THR A 35 -12.96 -2.63 0.45
CA THR A 35 -13.30 -3.82 -0.35
C THR A 35 -13.60 -3.40 -1.78
N LEU A 36 -13.21 -4.25 -2.73
CA LEU A 36 -13.45 -4.03 -4.16
C LEU A 36 -13.93 -5.34 -4.78
N ASP A 37 -14.81 -5.23 -5.78
CA ASP A 37 -15.12 -6.35 -6.65
C ASP A 37 -13.89 -6.70 -7.51
N ILE A 38 -13.64 -8.00 -7.71
CA ILE A 38 -12.49 -8.50 -8.48
C ILE A 38 -12.53 -7.99 -9.93
N SER A 39 -13.71 -7.76 -10.50
CA SER A 39 -13.89 -7.22 -11.85
C SER A 39 -13.30 -5.81 -12.02
N ARG A 40 -13.00 -5.10 -10.93
CA ARG A 40 -12.36 -3.78 -10.93
C ARG A 40 -10.84 -3.85 -10.90
N ILE A 41 -10.26 -5.04 -10.72
CA ILE A 41 -8.82 -5.24 -10.64
C ILE A 41 -8.31 -5.66 -12.02
N ASP A 42 -7.45 -4.84 -12.60
CA ASP A 42 -6.72 -5.21 -13.82
C ASP A 42 -5.50 -6.06 -13.48
N PHE A 43 -5.61 -7.37 -13.68
CA PHE A 43 -4.52 -8.32 -13.47
C PHE A 43 -3.51 -8.36 -14.63
N SER A 44 -3.79 -7.71 -15.77
CA SER A 44 -2.85 -7.68 -16.90
C SER A 44 -1.65 -6.77 -16.64
N LYS A 45 -1.76 -5.85 -15.67
CA LYS A 45 -0.72 -4.88 -15.33
C LYS A 45 -0.50 -4.80 -13.83
N ILE A 46 0.55 -5.46 -13.38
CA ILE A 46 1.04 -5.36 -11.99
C ILE A 46 2.00 -4.17 -11.91
N LEU A 47 1.73 -3.19 -11.04
CA LEU A 47 2.57 -2.00 -10.92
C LEU A 47 3.86 -2.26 -10.14
N THR A 48 3.72 -2.96 -9.01
CA THR A 48 4.86 -3.42 -8.22
C THR A 48 4.49 -4.59 -7.32
N VAL A 49 5.50 -5.27 -6.78
CA VAL A 49 5.37 -6.24 -5.68
C VAL A 49 5.97 -5.66 -4.40
N LEU A 50 5.31 -5.92 -3.26
CA LEU A 50 5.83 -5.55 -1.96
C LEU A 50 6.95 -6.50 -1.54
N THR A 51 8.05 -5.93 -1.06
CA THR A 51 9.14 -6.70 -0.46
C THR A 51 8.67 -7.32 0.86
N SER A 52 9.41 -8.32 1.34
CA SER A 52 9.12 -8.96 2.62
C SER A 52 9.12 -7.99 3.79
N ASP A 53 9.96 -6.95 3.77
CA ASP A 53 10.04 -5.98 4.85
C ASP A 53 8.89 -4.96 4.80
N GLU A 54 8.50 -4.51 3.60
CA GLU A 54 7.30 -3.68 3.41
C GLU A 54 6.02 -4.44 3.79
N MET A 55 5.96 -5.75 3.49
CA MET A 55 4.85 -6.61 3.93
C MET A 55 4.76 -6.71 5.45
N LYS A 56 5.90 -6.90 6.14
CA LYS A 56 5.93 -6.92 7.62
C LYS A 56 5.52 -5.59 8.22
N GLU A 57 6.02 -4.48 7.66
CA GLU A 57 5.66 -3.14 8.12
C GLU A 57 4.15 -2.88 7.93
N LEU A 58 3.61 -3.26 6.77
CA LEU A 58 2.20 -3.15 6.46
C LEU A 58 1.34 -3.97 7.43
N GLU A 59 1.72 -5.22 7.69
CA GLU A 59 1.02 -6.09 8.65
C GLU A 59 1.00 -5.46 10.06
N MET A 60 2.15 -4.96 10.53
CA MET A 60 2.25 -4.28 11.82
C MET A 60 1.31 -3.06 11.88
N LYS A 61 1.29 -2.22 10.84
CA LYS A 61 0.46 -1.01 10.80
C LYS A 61 -1.03 -1.32 10.69
N ILE A 62 -1.40 -2.42 10.03
CA ILE A 62 -2.78 -2.92 10.02
C ILE A 62 -3.21 -3.34 11.42
N LYS A 63 -2.39 -4.11 12.15
CA LYS A 63 -2.69 -4.52 13.53
C LYS A 63 -2.92 -3.31 14.44
N VAL A 64 -2.02 -2.34 14.37
CA VAL A 64 -2.16 -1.05 15.10
C VAL A 64 -3.46 -0.33 14.73
N HIS A 65 -3.79 -0.24 13.44
CA HIS A 65 -5.02 0.42 12.99
C HIS A 65 -6.30 -0.29 13.44
N LEU A 66 -6.28 -1.63 13.50
CA LEU A 66 -7.41 -2.45 13.92
C LEU A 66 -7.49 -2.67 15.44
N GLY A 67 -6.48 -2.24 16.21
CA GLY A 67 -6.41 -2.46 17.65
C GLY A 67 -6.13 -3.92 18.05
N LEU A 68 -5.39 -4.65 17.20
CA LEU A 68 -5.03 -6.06 17.34
C LEU A 68 -3.57 -6.26 17.78
#